data_AF-A0A424PX37-F1
#
_entry.id   AF-A0A424PX37-F1
#
_cell.length_a   1.000
_cell.length_b   1.000
_cell.length_c   1.000
_cell.angle_alpha   90.00
_cell.angle_beta   90.00
_cell.angle_gamma   90.00
#
_symmetry.space_group_name_H-M   'P 1'
#
loop_
_entity.id
_entity.type
_entity.pdbx_description
1 polymer ?
#
loop_
_entity_poly.entity_id
_entity_poly.type
_entity_poly.pdbx_seq_one_letter_code
_entity_poly.pdbx_strand_id
1 'polypeptide(L)'
;MDRLHSNFMTRRWVPHLWGLLTPAVTLVSLWLGGVWMATTLVLLLGIYPFLELILGESSSTDPLQEGRAHNIIAHLHAWFVPVVLLALFWRISLDGLTVFTTMGFLSAGLSNGASGIVAAHELGHRRPKSFSWLSARMTLFCVLYLHFTTEHNHTHHKHWARDVDPTSSPWGRGIYYHVLQTLPRQVKGAFKARPVDTRNSLLIEIAFLLALGFAGWPYLVAFLGQAAVAIYLLEFVNYIQHHGLTRAMDERPNASHAWESRRRLSRWTLLELPLHPSHHLRSSTSYERLTVHDESPQLPAGYYGMFWLALLPPLFGKLMLQKHQSSVSE
;
A
#
# COMPACT_ATOMS: atom_id res chain seq x y z
N MET A 1 31.39 27.57 3.40
CA MET A 1 31.00 26.27 2.83
C MET A 1 30.27 25.36 3.83
N ASP A 2 30.25 25.67 5.14
CA ASP A 2 29.62 24.81 6.16
C ASP A 2 28.09 24.95 6.35
N ARG A 3 27.43 25.95 5.76
CA ARG A 3 25.95 26.10 5.82
C ARG A 3 25.19 25.34 4.72
N LEU A 4 25.90 24.79 3.74
CA LEU A 4 25.28 24.04 2.63
C LEU A 4 25.24 22.53 2.92
N HIS A 5 26.21 22.00 3.68
CA HIS A 5 26.18 20.60 4.11
C HIS A 5 25.18 20.30 5.23
N SER A 6 24.80 21.28 6.06
CA SER A 6 23.80 21.06 7.12
C SER A 6 22.34 21.11 6.66
N ASN A 7 22.05 21.58 5.44
CA ASN A 7 20.68 21.81 4.97
C ASN A 7 20.04 20.63 4.22
N PHE A 8 20.83 19.67 3.76
CA PHE A 8 20.29 18.46 3.11
C PHE A 8 19.87 17.39 4.13
N MET A 9 20.57 17.33 5.27
CA MET A 9 20.29 16.41 6.39
C MET A 9 19.16 16.89 7.31
N THR A 10 18.72 18.16 7.21
CA THR A 10 17.61 18.74 8.01
C THR A 10 16.25 18.62 7.33
N ARG A 11 16.18 18.24 6.05
CA ARG A 11 14.93 18.13 5.30
C ARG A 11 14.42 16.70 5.29
N ARG A 12 13.66 16.32 6.32
CA ARG A 12 13.13 14.94 6.47
C ARG A 12 12.17 14.48 5.36
N TRP A 13 11.72 15.38 4.48
CA TRP A 13 10.95 15.03 3.28
C TRP A 13 11.81 14.43 2.15
N VAL A 14 13.12 14.68 2.12
CA VAL A 14 14.01 14.26 1.03
C VAL A 14 14.05 12.74 0.87
N PRO A 15 14.18 11.93 1.94
CA PRO A 15 14.14 10.47 1.81
C PRO A 15 12.87 9.94 1.16
N HIS A 16 11.71 10.58 1.36
CA HIS A 16 10.44 10.15 0.74
C HIS A 16 10.43 10.26 -0.79
N LEU A 17 11.34 11.05 -1.38
CA LEU A 17 11.52 11.07 -2.84
C LEU A 17 11.96 9.71 -3.40
N TRP A 18 12.57 8.84 -2.58
CA TRP A 18 12.93 7.50 -2.98
C TRP A 18 11.71 6.66 -3.36
N GLY A 19 10.55 6.93 -2.74
CA GLY A 19 9.30 6.27 -3.11
C GLY A 19 8.93 6.51 -4.57
N LEU A 20 9.25 7.69 -5.12
CA LEU A 20 8.93 8.06 -6.50
C LEU A 20 9.82 7.34 -7.53
N LEU A 21 10.90 6.66 -7.12
CA LEU A 21 11.70 5.82 -8.01
C LEU A 21 10.87 4.67 -8.61
N THR A 22 9.98 4.07 -7.81
CA THR A 22 9.14 2.95 -8.23
C THR A 22 8.27 3.28 -9.45
N PRO A 23 7.40 4.32 -9.41
CA PRO A 23 6.61 4.69 -10.59
C PRO A 23 7.46 5.25 -11.73
N ALA A 24 8.55 5.97 -11.45
CA ALA A 24 9.44 6.49 -12.49
C ALA A 24 10.12 5.36 -13.29
N VAL A 25 10.69 4.37 -12.60
CA VAL A 25 11.28 3.18 -13.22
C VAL A 25 10.23 2.40 -14.02
N THR A 26 9.01 2.32 -13.49
CA THR A 26 7.90 1.65 -14.20
C THR A 26 7.57 2.35 -15.52
N LEU A 27 7.49 3.68 -15.54
CA LEU A 27 7.27 4.43 -16.78
C LEU A 27 8.38 4.22 -17.80
N VAL A 28 9.64 4.31 -17.35
CA VAL A 28 10.80 4.05 -18.22
C VAL A 28 10.77 2.61 -18.75
N SER A 29 10.39 1.65 -17.91
CA SER A 29 10.29 0.23 -18.29
C SER A 29 9.25 -0.02 -19.38
N LEU A 30 8.07 0.61 -19.28
CA LEU A 30 7.00 0.51 -20.27
C LEU A 30 7.35 1.24 -21.56
N TRP A 31 8.06 2.37 -21.45
CA TRP A 31 8.57 3.10 -22.61
C TRP A 31 9.60 2.28 -23.41
N LEU A 32 10.58 1.69 -22.73
CA LEU A 32 11.61 0.86 -23.37
C LEU A 32 11.05 -0.44 -23.94
N GLY A 33 10.19 -1.15 -23.18
CA GLY A 33 9.60 -2.39 -23.63
C GLY A 33 10.46 -3.65 -23.52
N GLY A 34 9.97 -4.74 -24.09
CA GLY A 34 10.67 -6.03 -24.09
C GLY A 34 11.04 -6.49 -22.68
N VAL A 35 12.27 -6.98 -22.50
CA VAL A 35 12.79 -7.44 -21.20
C VAL A 35 12.82 -6.34 -20.13
N TRP A 36 12.92 -5.07 -20.54
CA TRP A 36 12.97 -3.95 -19.59
C TRP A 36 11.69 -3.81 -18.78
N MET A 37 10.56 -4.31 -19.28
CA MET A 37 9.29 -4.32 -18.54
C MET A 37 9.33 -5.15 -17.24
N ALA A 38 10.37 -5.95 -17.01
CA ALA A 38 10.61 -6.62 -15.72
C ALA A 38 11.35 -5.77 -14.68
N THR A 39 11.81 -4.56 -15.01
CA THR A 39 12.70 -3.78 -14.14
C THR A 39 12.06 -3.42 -12.80
N THR A 40 10.77 -3.08 -12.76
CA THR A 40 10.08 -2.78 -11.50
C THR A 40 9.94 -4.03 -10.61
N LEU A 41 9.73 -5.22 -11.21
CA LEU A 41 9.75 -6.48 -10.48
C LEU A 41 11.12 -6.68 -9.81
N VAL A 42 12.21 -6.51 -10.57
CA VAL A 42 13.58 -6.64 -10.05
C VAL A 42 13.85 -5.61 -8.96
N LEU A 43 13.38 -4.37 -9.14
CA LEU A 43 13.54 -3.30 -8.16
C LEU A 43 12.87 -3.64 -6.83
N LEU A 44 11.57 -3.95 -6.84
CA LEU A 44 10.78 -4.12 -5.62
C LEU A 44 10.98 -5.48 -4.96
N LEU A 45 11.13 -6.53 -5.76
CA LEU A 45 11.21 -7.90 -5.26
C LEU A 45 12.66 -8.37 -5.08
N GLY A 46 13.60 -7.80 -5.84
CA GLY A 46 15.02 -8.09 -5.72
C GLY A 46 15.74 -7.03 -4.89
N ILE A 47 15.89 -5.83 -5.44
CA ILE A 47 16.81 -4.79 -4.92
C ILE A 47 16.36 -4.23 -3.57
N TYR A 48 15.08 -3.87 -3.41
CA TYR A 48 14.58 -3.22 -2.19
C TYR A 48 14.74 -4.07 -0.92
N PRO A 49 14.45 -5.39 -0.90
CA PRO A 49 14.76 -6.23 0.24
C PRO A 49 16.22 -6.17 0.70
N PHE A 50 17.19 -6.14 -0.23
CA PHE A 50 18.61 -6.03 0.13
C PHE A 50 18.98 -4.62 0.61
N LEU A 51 18.48 -3.58 -0.07
CA LEU A 51 18.70 -2.19 0.36
C LEU A 51 18.14 -1.93 1.75
N GLU A 52 17.02 -2.55 2.10
CA GLU A 52 16.41 -2.45 3.42
C GLU A 52 17.28 -3.03 4.53
N LEU A 53 18.01 -4.12 4.26
CA LEU A 53 19.00 -4.68 5.19
C LEU A 53 20.18 -3.73 5.38
N ILE A 54 20.64 -3.08 4.30
CA ILE A 54 21.79 -2.16 4.32
C ILE A 54 21.45 -0.86 5.05
N LEU A 55 20.26 -0.30 4.79
CA LEU A 55 19.85 0.99 5.37
C LEU A 55 19.45 0.88 6.85
N GLY A 56 19.05 -0.32 7.30
CA GLY A 56 18.71 -0.57 8.69
C GLY A 56 17.45 0.15 9.17
N GLU A 57 17.41 0.45 10.46
CA GLU A 57 16.22 0.98 11.15
C GLU A 57 16.43 2.41 11.66
N SER A 58 15.33 3.08 11.97
CA SER A 58 15.32 4.39 12.60
C SER A 58 14.03 4.58 13.38
N SER A 59 14.13 5.06 14.62
CA SER A 59 12.98 5.55 15.39
C SER A 59 12.77 7.06 15.26
N SER A 60 13.60 7.76 14.45
CA SER A 60 13.51 9.21 14.33
C SER A 60 12.23 9.62 13.57
N THR A 61 11.40 10.44 14.22
CA THR A 61 10.17 11.07 13.70
C THR A 61 10.13 12.56 14.09
N ASP A 62 9.36 13.38 13.38
CA ASP A 62 9.17 14.81 13.70
C ASP A 62 7.71 15.20 13.52
N PRO A 63 6.87 14.98 14.55
CA PRO A 63 5.43 15.17 14.46
C PRO A 63 5.01 16.64 14.31
N LEU A 64 5.94 17.59 14.41
CA LEU A 64 5.68 19.02 14.26
C LEU A 64 6.03 19.55 12.86
N GLN A 65 6.63 18.72 12.01
CA GLN A 65 6.99 19.14 10.66
C GLN A 65 5.75 19.23 9.77
N GLU A 66 5.30 20.45 9.48
CA GLU A 66 4.36 20.70 8.40
C GLU A 66 5.12 20.70 7.06
N GLY A 67 4.73 19.80 6.15
CA GLY A 67 5.45 19.62 4.90
C GLY A 67 4.57 19.83 3.69
N ARG A 68 4.54 21.05 3.14
CA ARG A 68 4.06 21.25 1.75
C ARG A 68 4.73 20.28 0.78
N ALA A 69 6.03 20.00 0.99
CA ALA A 69 6.78 19.00 0.24
C ALA A 69 6.21 17.57 0.42
N HIS A 70 5.94 17.15 1.66
CA HIS A 70 5.33 15.84 1.94
C HIS A 70 3.98 15.68 1.24
N ASN A 71 3.14 16.71 1.29
CA ASN A 71 1.86 16.73 0.60
C ASN A 71 2.04 16.64 -0.93
N ILE A 72 2.99 17.38 -1.51
CA ILE A 72 3.29 17.28 -2.95
C ILE A 72 3.73 15.85 -3.31
N ILE A 73 4.60 15.23 -2.51
CA ILE A 73 5.08 13.86 -2.75
C ILE A 73 3.92 12.86 -2.78
N ALA A 74 2.99 12.93 -1.81
CA ALA A 74 1.82 12.05 -1.79
C ALA A 74 0.95 12.23 -3.06
N HIS A 75 0.75 13.47 -3.52
CA HIS A 75 0.01 13.72 -4.76
C HIS A 75 0.78 13.24 -6.00
N LEU A 76 2.11 13.39 -6.04
CA LEU A 76 2.92 12.85 -7.15
C LEU A 76 2.74 11.34 -7.27
N HIS A 77 2.83 10.61 -6.17
CA HIS A 77 2.55 9.17 -6.15
C HIS A 77 1.16 8.83 -6.69
N ALA A 78 0.12 9.54 -6.22
CA ALA A 78 -1.25 9.33 -6.68
C ALA A 78 -1.43 9.59 -8.18
N TRP A 79 -0.86 10.68 -8.70
CA TRP A 79 -0.95 11.08 -10.10
C TRP A 79 -0.04 10.29 -11.04
N PHE A 80 1.00 9.63 -10.53
CA PHE A 80 1.76 8.66 -11.33
C PHE A 80 0.91 7.46 -11.76
N VAL A 81 -0.09 7.06 -10.97
CA VAL A 81 -0.93 5.88 -11.28
C VAL A 81 -1.68 5.99 -12.61
N PRO A 82 -2.48 7.04 -12.87
CA PRO A 82 -3.12 7.18 -14.19
C PRO A 82 -2.10 7.30 -15.32
N VAL A 83 -0.93 7.92 -15.09
CA VAL A 83 0.13 8.02 -16.11
C VAL A 83 0.74 6.65 -16.42
N VAL A 84 1.03 5.83 -15.40
CA VAL A 84 1.49 4.45 -15.55
C VAL A 84 0.45 3.61 -16.27
N LEU A 85 -0.84 3.78 -15.95
CA LEU A 85 -1.91 3.05 -16.61
C LEU A 85 -2.05 3.43 -18.09
N LEU A 86 -1.96 4.73 -18.41
CA LEU A 86 -1.96 5.20 -19.81
C LEU A 86 -0.73 4.69 -20.57
N ALA A 87 0.45 4.70 -19.95
CA ALA A 87 1.66 4.14 -20.55
C ALA A 87 1.55 2.62 -20.78
N LEU A 88 0.90 1.90 -19.86
CA LEU A 88 0.61 0.48 -20.03
C LEU A 88 -0.33 0.26 -21.22
N PHE A 89 -1.44 0.99 -21.31
CA PHE A 89 -2.36 0.87 -22.45
C PHE A 89 -1.71 1.24 -23.78
N TRP A 90 -0.92 2.30 -23.80
CA TRP A 90 -0.10 2.64 -24.97
C TRP A 90 0.82 1.47 -25.34
N ARG A 91 1.47 0.84 -24.36
CA ARG A 91 2.33 -0.31 -24.63
C ARG A 91 1.57 -1.53 -25.16
N ILE A 92 0.39 -1.82 -24.61
CA ILE A 92 -0.51 -2.87 -25.11
C ILE A 92 -0.96 -2.57 -26.54
N SER A 93 -1.18 -1.30 -26.90
CA SER A 93 -1.59 -0.93 -28.25
C SER A 93 -0.51 -1.20 -29.31
N LEU A 94 0.77 -1.19 -28.91
CA LEU A 94 1.91 -1.47 -29.79
C LEU A 94 2.21 -2.97 -29.91
N ASP A 95 2.29 -3.66 -28.78
CA ASP A 95 2.82 -5.03 -28.71
C ASP A 95 1.73 -6.11 -28.59
N GLY A 96 0.50 -5.73 -28.22
CA GLY A 96 -0.54 -6.67 -27.82
C GLY A 96 -0.22 -7.40 -26.52
N LEU A 97 -0.78 -8.60 -26.33
CA LEU A 97 -0.45 -9.47 -25.21
C LEU A 97 0.72 -10.38 -25.56
N THR A 98 1.82 -10.20 -24.85
CA THR A 98 3.03 -11.00 -24.93
C THR A 98 3.51 -11.33 -23.52
N VAL A 99 4.51 -12.22 -23.41
CA VAL A 99 5.18 -12.47 -22.13
C VAL A 99 5.77 -11.17 -21.56
N PHE A 100 6.30 -10.31 -22.42
CA PHE A 100 6.89 -9.04 -21.99
C PHE A 100 5.83 -8.02 -21.54
N THR A 101 4.69 -7.90 -22.23
CA THR A 101 3.61 -7.01 -21.75
C THR A 101 2.91 -7.55 -20.51
N THR A 102 2.98 -8.87 -20.28
CA THR A 102 2.63 -9.49 -19.00
C THR A 102 3.55 -9.02 -17.88
N MET A 103 4.87 -9.05 -18.08
CA MET A 103 5.82 -8.43 -17.14
C MET A 103 5.51 -6.93 -16.94
N GLY A 104 5.11 -6.24 -18.01
CA GLY A 104 4.73 -4.83 -17.99
C GLY A 104 3.54 -4.53 -17.07
N PHE A 105 2.43 -5.27 -17.18
CA PHE A 105 1.30 -5.04 -16.28
C PHE A 105 1.57 -5.56 -14.85
N LEU A 106 2.40 -6.59 -14.65
CA LEU A 106 2.85 -7.00 -13.31
C LEU A 106 3.68 -5.89 -12.64
N SER A 107 4.61 -5.29 -13.38
CA SER A 107 5.40 -4.13 -12.96
C SER A 107 4.51 -2.91 -12.65
N ALA A 108 3.54 -2.62 -13.52
CA ALA A 108 2.56 -1.55 -13.30
C ALA A 108 1.75 -1.80 -12.03
N GLY A 109 1.28 -3.03 -11.80
CA GLY A 109 0.53 -3.41 -10.61
C GLY A 109 1.36 -3.30 -9.33
N LEU A 110 2.62 -3.72 -9.34
CA LEU A 110 3.53 -3.54 -8.20
C LEU A 110 3.73 -2.05 -7.88
N SER A 111 3.95 -1.22 -8.90
CA SER A 111 4.10 0.23 -8.73
C SER A 111 2.83 0.88 -8.20
N ASN A 112 1.69 0.56 -8.80
CA ASN A 112 0.40 1.13 -8.43
C ASN A 112 -0.05 0.65 -7.04
N GLY A 113 0.32 -0.56 -6.60
CA GLY A 113 0.09 -1.03 -5.23
C GLY A 113 1.03 -0.37 -4.22
N ALA A 114 2.34 -0.50 -4.40
CA ALA A 114 3.34 -0.06 -3.42
C ALA A 114 3.46 1.47 -3.30
N SER A 115 3.23 2.20 -4.38
CA SER A 115 3.32 3.67 -4.41
C SER A 115 1.92 4.31 -4.50
N GLY A 116 1.09 3.81 -5.41
CA GLY A 116 -0.22 4.39 -5.71
C GLY A 116 -1.24 4.24 -4.58
N ILE A 117 -1.55 3.00 -4.19
CA ILE A 117 -2.55 2.71 -3.16
C ILE A 117 -2.12 3.29 -1.81
N VAL A 118 -0.82 3.23 -1.47
CA VAL A 118 -0.29 3.86 -0.25
C VAL A 118 -0.55 5.37 -0.22
N ALA A 119 -0.33 6.06 -1.34
CA ALA A 119 -0.68 7.48 -1.45
C ALA A 119 -2.20 7.71 -1.42
N ALA A 120 -2.99 6.84 -2.06
CA ALA A 120 -4.44 6.94 -2.04
C ALA A 120 -5.03 6.68 -0.65
N HIS A 121 -4.42 5.81 0.14
CA HIS A 121 -4.74 5.59 1.54
C HIS A 121 -4.57 6.89 2.34
N GLU A 122 -3.38 7.50 2.27
CA GLU A 122 -3.08 8.78 2.93
C GLU A 122 -4.01 9.92 2.49
N LEU A 123 -4.18 10.09 1.17
CA LEU A 123 -4.99 11.16 0.60
C LEU A 123 -6.51 10.92 0.80
N GLY A 124 -6.91 9.66 0.97
CA GLY A 124 -8.30 9.23 1.20
C GLY A 124 -8.83 9.57 2.58
N HIS A 125 -7.95 9.76 3.57
CA HIS A 125 -8.28 10.27 4.91
C HIS A 125 -8.48 11.79 4.94
N ARG A 126 -8.08 12.51 3.88
CA ARG A 126 -8.27 13.95 3.78
C ARG A 126 -9.74 14.31 3.61
N ARG A 127 -10.06 15.59 3.81
CA ARG A 127 -11.44 16.11 3.77
C ARG A 127 -12.19 15.59 2.53
N PRO A 128 -13.37 14.96 2.68
CA PRO A 128 -14.16 14.49 1.54
C PRO A 128 -14.39 15.58 0.50
N LYS A 129 -14.32 15.21 -0.78
CA LYS A 129 -14.45 16.11 -1.95
C LYS A 129 -13.34 17.17 -2.11
N SER A 130 -12.30 17.15 -1.27
CA SER A 130 -11.09 17.94 -1.53
C SER A 130 -10.30 17.40 -2.73
N PHE A 131 -9.36 18.20 -3.25
CA PHE A 131 -8.46 17.76 -4.32
C PHE A 131 -7.68 16.49 -3.94
N SER A 132 -7.22 16.40 -2.70
CA SER A 132 -6.51 15.21 -2.17
C SER A 132 -7.41 13.99 -2.16
N TRP A 133 -8.62 14.11 -1.61
CA TRP A 133 -9.58 13.02 -1.58
C TRP A 133 -9.98 12.56 -3.00
N LEU A 134 -10.14 13.49 -3.93
CA LEU A 134 -10.44 13.16 -5.33
C LEU A 134 -9.24 12.46 -6.00
N SER A 135 -8.01 12.89 -5.71
CA SER A 135 -6.79 12.23 -6.19
C SER A 135 -6.73 10.77 -5.71
N ALA A 136 -7.01 10.53 -4.43
CA ALA A 136 -7.11 9.17 -3.89
C ALA A 136 -8.15 8.32 -4.63
N ARG A 137 -9.34 8.87 -4.87
CA ARG A 137 -10.40 8.15 -5.59
C ARG A 137 -10.04 7.85 -7.04
N MET A 138 -9.39 8.79 -7.72
CA MET A 138 -8.91 8.55 -9.08
C MET A 138 -7.87 7.42 -9.09
N THR A 139 -6.91 7.46 -8.17
CA THR A 139 -5.91 6.39 -8.02
C THR A 139 -6.54 5.03 -7.76
N LEU A 140 -7.51 4.94 -6.84
CA LEU A 140 -8.20 3.69 -6.51
C LEU A 140 -9.07 3.16 -7.66
N PHE A 141 -9.70 4.05 -8.42
CA PHE A 141 -10.40 3.68 -9.64
C PHE A 141 -9.45 3.06 -10.68
N CYS A 142 -8.25 3.62 -10.85
CA CYS A 142 -7.23 3.09 -11.76
C CYS A 142 -6.69 1.69 -11.36
N VAL A 143 -7.03 1.18 -10.18
CA VAL A 143 -6.64 -0.16 -9.70
C VAL A 143 -7.85 -1.02 -9.33
N LEU A 144 -9.06 -0.64 -9.77
CA LEU A 144 -10.30 -1.38 -9.52
C LEU A 144 -10.61 -1.59 -8.02
N TYR A 145 -10.34 -0.59 -7.19
CA TYR A 145 -10.50 -0.68 -5.74
C TYR A 145 -11.15 0.56 -5.11
N LEU A 146 -12.08 1.20 -5.83
CA LEU A 146 -12.69 2.48 -5.45
C LEU A 146 -13.49 2.42 -4.14
N HIS A 147 -14.07 1.26 -3.82
CA HIS A 147 -14.80 1.03 -2.56
C HIS A 147 -13.91 1.08 -1.32
N PHE A 148 -12.59 0.96 -1.46
CA PHE A 148 -11.63 0.94 -0.36
C PHE A 148 -11.77 2.13 0.59
N THR A 149 -11.88 3.36 0.08
CA THR A 149 -12.06 4.54 0.96
C THR A 149 -13.29 4.44 1.87
N THR A 150 -14.35 3.78 1.40
CA THR A 150 -15.56 3.57 2.19
C THR A 150 -15.35 2.47 3.23
N GLU A 151 -14.79 1.34 2.82
CA GLU A 151 -14.47 0.23 3.72
C GLU A 151 -13.48 0.71 4.79
N HIS A 152 -12.31 1.15 4.37
CA HIS A 152 -11.21 1.46 5.26
C HIS A 152 -11.60 2.51 6.31
N ASN A 153 -12.25 3.60 5.89
CA ASN A 153 -12.57 4.72 6.79
C ASN A 153 -13.81 4.50 7.66
N HIS A 154 -14.77 3.66 7.24
CA HIS A 154 -16.02 3.46 7.98
C HIS A 154 -16.16 2.08 8.64
N THR A 155 -15.36 1.09 8.23
CA THR A 155 -15.38 -0.26 8.77
C THR A 155 -14.07 -0.61 9.45
N HIS A 156 -12.95 -0.64 8.72
CA HIS A 156 -11.67 -1.12 9.26
C HIS A 156 -11.18 -0.25 10.43
N HIS A 157 -11.08 1.07 10.28
CA HIS A 157 -10.65 1.97 11.38
C HIS A 157 -11.50 1.88 12.64
N LYS A 158 -12.75 1.46 12.52
CA LYS A 158 -13.65 1.26 13.66
C LYS A 158 -13.41 -0.09 14.34
N HIS A 159 -13.08 -1.12 13.57
CA HIS A 159 -13.10 -2.51 14.02
C HIS A 159 -11.74 -3.21 14.01
N TRP A 160 -10.66 -2.55 13.60
CA TRP A 160 -9.32 -3.15 13.53
C TRP A 160 -8.96 -3.90 14.82
N ALA A 161 -8.23 -5.01 14.62
CA ALA A 161 -7.93 -6.03 15.63
C ALA A 161 -9.15 -6.71 16.26
N ARG A 162 -10.33 -6.67 15.65
CA ARG A 162 -11.50 -7.46 16.07
C ARG A 162 -11.84 -8.50 15.01
N ASP A 163 -12.45 -9.60 15.42
CA ASP A 163 -12.88 -10.67 14.51
C ASP A 163 -13.86 -10.24 13.42
N VAL A 164 -14.60 -9.15 13.66
CA VAL A 164 -15.56 -8.60 12.69
C VAL A 164 -14.89 -7.79 11.56
N ASP A 165 -13.63 -7.39 11.74
CA ASP A 165 -12.85 -6.66 10.74
C ASP A 165 -12.27 -7.64 9.71
N PRO A 166 -12.62 -7.53 8.42
CA PRO A 166 -12.18 -8.51 7.42
C PRO A 166 -10.66 -8.50 7.19
N THR A 167 -10.01 -7.36 7.37
CA THR A 167 -8.56 -7.18 7.13
C THR A 167 -7.71 -7.61 8.32
N SER A 168 -8.30 -7.76 9.52
CA SER A 168 -7.64 -8.36 10.67
C SER A 168 -7.47 -9.87 10.47
N SER A 169 -6.25 -10.37 10.62
CA SER A 169 -5.93 -11.79 10.39
C SER A 169 -5.55 -12.48 11.71
N PRO A 170 -6.18 -13.60 12.10
CA PRO A 170 -5.82 -14.36 13.29
C PRO A 170 -4.56 -15.18 13.04
N TRP A 171 -3.96 -15.65 14.14
CA TRP A 171 -2.82 -16.54 14.10
C TRP A 171 -3.05 -17.76 13.19
N GLY A 172 -2.04 -18.11 12.40
CA GLY A 172 -2.06 -19.28 11.53
C GLY A 172 -2.85 -19.11 10.22
N ARG A 173 -3.56 -17.99 10.02
CA ARG A 173 -4.21 -17.70 8.72
C ARG A 173 -3.15 -17.45 7.67
N GLY A 174 -3.08 -18.22 6.58
CA GLY A 174 -2.16 -17.94 5.47
C GLY A 174 -2.63 -16.82 4.54
N ILE A 175 -1.69 -16.12 3.90
CA ILE A 175 -1.97 -14.96 3.01
C ILE A 175 -2.94 -15.31 1.87
N TYR A 176 -2.81 -16.48 1.25
CA TYR A 176 -3.66 -16.88 0.12
C TYR A 176 -5.13 -16.97 0.51
N TYR A 177 -5.40 -17.64 1.64
CA TYR A 177 -6.75 -17.69 2.18
C TYR A 177 -7.21 -16.30 2.61
N HIS A 178 -6.34 -15.52 3.28
CA HIS A 178 -6.65 -14.17 3.73
C HIS A 178 -7.16 -13.28 2.59
N VAL A 179 -6.41 -13.16 1.48
CA VAL A 179 -6.83 -12.36 0.33
C VAL A 179 -8.18 -12.83 -0.20
N LEU A 180 -8.37 -14.14 -0.39
CA LEU A 180 -9.60 -14.70 -0.95
C LEU A 180 -10.85 -14.38 -0.10
N GLN A 181 -10.74 -14.49 1.23
CA GLN A 181 -11.87 -14.22 2.12
C GLN A 181 -12.14 -12.71 2.29
N THR A 182 -11.10 -11.88 2.19
CA THR A 182 -11.13 -10.49 2.63
C THR A 182 -11.85 -9.62 1.61
N LEU A 183 -11.57 -9.78 0.31
CA LEU A 183 -12.17 -8.98 -0.76
C LEU A 183 -13.71 -8.96 -0.74
N PRO A 184 -14.43 -10.09 -0.75
CA PRO A 184 -15.90 -10.06 -0.74
C PRO A 184 -16.46 -9.52 0.59
N ARG A 185 -15.75 -9.71 1.70
CA ARG A 185 -16.17 -9.19 3.02
C ARG A 185 -15.99 -7.68 3.12
N GLN A 186 -14.91 -7.13 2.57
CA GLN A 186 -14.67 -5.69 2.46
C GLN A 186 -15.77 -4.99 1.65
N VAL A 187 -16.11 -5.52 0.47
CA VAL A 187 -17.23 -5.00 -0.33
C VAL A 187 -18.55 -5.05 0.45
N LYS A 188 -18.83 -6.18 1.13
CA LYS A 188 -20.03 -6.31 2.00
C LYS A 188 -20.02 -5.30 3.14
N GLY A 189 -18.87 -5.05 3.76
CA GLY A 189 -18.67 -4.04 4.80
C GLY A 189 -18.96 -2.63 4.29
N ALA A 190 -18.38 -2.27 3.15
CA ALA A 190 -18.62 -1.00 2.48
C ALA A 190 -20.10 -0.79 2.16
N PHE A 191 -20.80 -1.81 1.64
CA PHE A 191 -22.24 -1.74 1.38
C PHE A 191 -23.07 -1.51 2.65
N LYS A 192 -22.72 -2.18 3.75
CA LYS A 192 -23.40 -1.97 5.04
C LYS A 192 -23.19 -0.55 5.57
N ALA A 193 -22.00 0.02 5.36
CA ALA A 193 -21.66 1.35 5.85
C ALA A 193 -22.24 2.47 4.98
N ARG A 194 -22.09 2.37 3.65
CA ARG A 194 -22.51 3.38 2.65
C ARG A 194 -23.02 2.67 1.37
N PRO A 195 -24.28 2.24 1.32
CA PRO A 195 -24.78 1.44 0.20
C PRO A 195 -24.79 2.21 -1.11
N VAL A 196 -25.17 3.49 -1.10
CA VAL A 196 -25.24 4.32 -2.31
C VAL A 196 -23.85 4.60 -2.87
N ASP A 197 -22.90 5.03 -2.03
CA ASP A 197 -21.53 5.34 -2.45
C ASP A 197 -20.81 4.09 -2.99
N THR A 198 -20.99 2.94 -2.31
CA THR A 198 -20.41 1.66 -2.73
C THR A 198 -21.01 1.20 -4.06
N ARG A 199 -22.34 1.24 -4.20
CA ARG A 199 -23.02 0.90 -5.46
C ARG A 199 -22.51 1.75 -6.60
N ASN A 200 -22.44 3.07 -6.43
CA ASN A 200 -21.98 3.98 -7.47
C ASN A 200 -20.51 3.72 -7.84
N SER A 201 -19.67 3.41 -6.86
CA SER A 201 -18.25 3.06 -7.08
C SER A 201 -18.12 1.78 -7.91
N LEU A 202 -18.90 0.74 -7.60
CA LEU A 202 -18.88 -0.50 -8.37
C LEU A 202 -19.47 -0.35 -9.77
N LEU A 203 -20.53 0.46 -9.93
CA LEU A 203 -21.15 0.69 -11.23
C LEU A 203 -20.20 1.41 -12.20
N ILE A 204 -19.45 2.41 -11.74
CA ILE A 204 -18.46 3.10 -12.59
C ILE A 204 -17.29 2.18 -12.95
N GLU A 205 -16.85 1.32 -12.03
CA GLU A 205 -15.83 0.31 -12.28
C GLU A 205 -16.29 -0.73 -13.30
N ILE A 206 -17.52 -1.26 -13.16
CA ILE A 206 -18.12 -2.19 -14.13
C ILE A 206 -18.25 -1.53 -15.50
N ALA A 207 -18.75 -0.29 -15.57
CA ALA A 207 -18.85 0.44 -16.83
C ALA A 207 -17.48 0.63 -17.50
N PHE A 208 -16.44 0.92 -16.71
CA PHE A 208 -15.07 1.04 -17.21
C PHE A 208 -14.51 -0.30 -17.73
N LEU A 209 -14.74 -1.40 -17.00
CA LEU A 209 -14.35 -2.74 -17.46
C LEU A 209 -15.04 -3.13 -18.78
N LEU A 210 -16.33 -2.82 -18.92
CA LEU A 210 -17.08 -3.04 -20.15
C LEU A 210 -16.52 -2.19 -21.30
N ALA A 211 -16.19 -0.92 -21.04
CA ALA A 211 -15.56 -0.04 -22.02
C ALA A 211 -14.19 -0.55 -22.47
N LEU A 212 -13.35 -1.06 -21.56
CA LEU A 212 -12.08 -1.70 -21.90
C LEU A 212 -12.29 -2.98 -22.72
N GLY A 213 -13.28 -3.80 -22.35
CA GLY A 213 -13.65 -5.00 -23.12
C GLY A 213 -14.05 -4.66 -24.56
N PHE A 214 -14.81 -3.58 -24.76
CA PHE A 214 -15.17 -3.07 -26.08
C PHE A 214 -13.99 -2.49 -26.86
N ALA A 215 -13.09 -1.76 -26.18
CA ALA A 215 -11.87 -1.23 -26.79
C ALA A 215 -10.89 -2.35 -27.23
N GLY A 216 -10.93 -3.50 -26.55
CA GLY A 216 -10.20 -4.70 -26.92
C GLY A 216 -9.83 -5.52 -25.69
N TRP A 217 -10.02 -6.84 -25.77
CA TRP A 217 -9.73 -7.76 -24.67
C TRP A 217 -8.28 -7.66 -24.12
N PRO A 218 -7.22 -7.31 -24.89
CA PRO A 218 -5.88 -7.08 -24.33
C PRO A 218 -5.83 -5.98 -23.27
N TYR A 219 -6.57 -4.88 -23.47
CA TYR A 219 -6.63 -3.77 -22.50
C TYR A 219 -7.31 -4.21 -21.21
N LEU A 220 -8.41 -4.97 -21.32
CA LEU A 220 -9.11 -5.53 -20.19
C LEU A 220 -8.20 -6.47 -19.38
N VAL A 221 -7.50 -7.40 -20.04
CA VAL A 221 -6.58 -8.33 -19.38
C VAL A 221 -5.43 -7.60 -18.70
N ALA A 222 -4.81 -6.63 -19.36
CA ALA A 222 -3.73 -5.85 -18.77
C ALA A 222 -4.20 -5.02 -17.56
N PHE A 223 -5.40 -4.41 -17.65
CA PHE A 223 -5.99 -3.66 -16.54
C PHE A 223 -6.31 -4.57 -15.34
N LEU A 224 -6.95 -5.72 -15.58
CA LEU A 224 -7.26 -6.68 -14.52
C LEU A 224 -5.99 -7.27 -13.91
N GLY A 225 -4.97 -7.54 -14.71
CA GLY A 225 -3.68 -8.06 -14.24
C GLY A 225 -2.96 -7.08 -13.31
N GLN A 226 -2.82 -5.81 -13.71
CA GLN A 226 -2.20 -4.81 -12.84
C GLN A 226 -3.04 -4.52 -11.58
N ALA A 227 -4.37 -4.47 -11.72
CA ALA A 227 -5.28 -4.26 -10.59
C ALA A 227 -5.17 -5.41 -9.57
N ALA A 228 -5.16 -6.67 -10.03
CA ALA A 228 -5.02 -7.83 -9.17
C ALA A 228 -3.72 -7.80 -8.36
N VAL A 229 -2.59 -7.42 -8.97
CA VAL A 229 -1.31 -7.27 -8.26
C VAL A 229 -1.35 -6.12 -7.25
N ALA A 230 -1.92 -4.97 -7.63
CA ALA A 230 -2.03 -3.82 -6.73
C ALA A 230 -2.92 -4.13 -5.52
N ILE A 231 -4.07 -4.77 -5.74
CA ILE A 231 -4.98 -5.24 -4.69
C ILE A 231 -4.29 -6.29 -3.81
N TYR A 232 -3.57 -7.24 -4.40
CA TYR A 232 -2.81 -8.22 -3.63
C TYR A 232 -1.81 -7.56 -2.69
N LEU A 233 -1.08 -6.53 -3.16
CA LEU A 233 -0.14 -5.79 -2.30
C LEU A 233 -0.84 -5.07 -1.15
N LEU A 234 -1.99 -4.45 -1.40
CA LEU A 234 -2.79 -3.84 -0.34
C LEU A 234 -3.20 -4.87 0.73
N GLU A 235 -3.73 -6.02 0.30
CA GLU A 235 -4.16 -7.05 1.23
C GLU A 235 -2.99 -7.74 1.93
N PHE A 236 -1.84 -7.84 1.28
CA PHE A 236 -0.59 -8.25 1.92
C PHE A 236 -0.20 -7.29 3.06
N VAL A 237 -0.29 -5.98 2.82
CA VAL A 237 0.02 -4.97 3.84
C VAL A 237 -0.95 -5.07 5.03
N ASN A 238 -2.25 -5.11 4.77
CA ASN A 238 -3.28 -5.33 5.79
C ASN A 238 -2.98 -6.60 6.61
N TYR A 239 -2.65 -7.69 5.91
CA TYR A 239 -2.37 -8.98 6.51
C TYR A 239 -1.21 -8.91 7.49
N ILE A 240 -0.05 -8.37 7.10
CA ILE A 240 1.13 -8.32 7.98
C ILE A 240 0.95 -7.36 9.14
N GLN A 241 0.22 -6.26 8.94
CA GLN A 241 0.00 -5.21 9.94
C GLN A 241 -0.90 -5.67 11.09
N HIS A 242 -1.79 -6.62 10.85
CA HIS A 242 -2.77 -7.08 11.84
C HIS A 242 -2.67 -8.58 12.15
N HIS A 243 -1.58 -9.25 11.75
CA HIS A 243 -1.48 -10.71 11.91
C HIS A 243 -1.41 -11.13 13.37
N GLY A 244 -2.37 -11.94 13.80
CA GLY A 244 -2.43 -12.53 15.13
C GLY A 244 -2.86 -11.58 16.25
N LEU A 245 -2.91 -10.28 15.99
CA LEU A 245 -3.21 -9.28 17.01
C LEU A 245 -4.73 -9.07 17.09
N THR A 246 -5.27 -9.29 18.28
CA THR A 246 -6.71 -9.21 18.55
C THR A 246 -6.97 -8.43 19.83
N ARG A 247 -8.13 -7.79 19.89
CA ARG A 247 -8.65 -7.09 21.06
C ARG A 247 -10.10 -7.47 21.31
N ALA A 248 -10.55 -7.37 22.55
CA ALA A 248 -11.94 -7.63 22.90
C ALA A 248 -12.90 -6.58 22.31
N MET A 249 -14.20 -6.89 22.28
CA MET A 249 -15.23 -6.02 21.68
C MET A 249 -15.46 -4.72 22.47
N ASP A 250 -15.20 -4.73 23.77
CA ASP A 250 -15.28 -3.59 24.69
C ASP A 250 -13.91 -2.95 24.98
N GLU A 251 -12.82 -3.61 24.57
CA GLU A 251 -11.47 -3.11 24.73
C GLU A 251 -11.18 -1.90 23.83
N ARG A 252 -10.60 -0.86 24.45
CA ARG A 252 -10.14 0.33 23.74
C ARG A 252 -8.92 -0.01 22.88
N PRO A 253 -8.89 0.42 21.60
CA PRO A 253 -7.72 0.22 20.76
C PRO A 253 -6.50 0.93 21.36
N ASN A 254 -5.34 0.29 21.26
CA ASN A 254 -4.04 0.80 21.68
C ASN A 254 -2.98 0.28 20.69
N ALA A 255 -1.74 0.76 20.76
CA ALA A 255 -0.72 0.44 19.77
C ALA A 255 -0.25 -1.02 19.73
N SER A 256 -0.48 -1.83 20.78
CA SER A 256 -0.14 -3.26 20.77
C SER A 256 -1.03 -4.10 19.84
N HIS A 257 -2.13 -3.53 19.33
CA HIS A 257 -3.07 -4.20 18.43
C HIS A 257 -2.69 -4.12 16.93
N ALA A 258 -1.54 -3.53 16.61
CA ALA A 258 -1.00 -3.44 15.26
C ALA A 258 0.51 -3.68 15.31
N TRP A 259 1.05 -4.28 14.24
CA TRP A 259 2.49 -4.40 14.05
C TRP A 259 3.08 -3.09 13.53
N GLU A 260 4.28 -2.75 13.99
CA GLU A 260 5.07 -1.61 13.52
C GLU A 260 6.35 -2.08 12.81
N SER A 261 6.84 -1.31 11.85
CA SER A 261 8.20 -1.50 11.31
C SER A 261 8.95 -0.18 11.21
N ARG A 262 10.17 -0.18 11.77
CA ARG A 262 11.06 0.98 11.82
C ARG A 262 12.12 0.97 10.71
N ARG A 263 11.96 0.10 9.70
CA ARG A 263 12.91 -0.04 8.60
C ARG A 263 12.87 1.19 7.70
N ARG A 264 14.04 1.82 7.50
CA ARG A 264 14.15 3.12 6.84
C ARG A 264 13.56 3.10 5.43
N LEU A 265 13.91 2.10 4.63
CA LEU A 265 13.45 2.03 3.25
C LEU A 265 11.93 1.95 3.18
N SER A 266 11.30 0.96 3.84
CA SER A 266 9.84 0.86 3.95
C SER A 266 9.19 2.16 4.41
N ARG A 267 9.72 2.79 5.47
CA ARG A 267 9.18 4.06 5.98
C ARG A 267 9.24 5.18 4.95
N TRP A 268 10.34 5.31 4.22
CA TRP A 268 10.51 6.36 3.22
C TRP A 268 9.65 6.14 1.99
N THR A 269 9.70 4.94 1.42
CA THR A 269 9.07 4.63 0.13
C THR A 269 7.56 4.37 0.24
N LEU A 270 7.08 4.00 1.43
CA LEU A 270 5.66 3.74 1.71
C LEU A 270 5.03 4.84 2.57
N LEU A 271 5.54 6.08 2.48
CA LEU A 271 4.97 7.26 3.15
C LEU A 271 4.65 7.01 4.63
N GLU A 272 5.64 6.56 5.41
CA GLU A 272 5.53 6.27 6.86
C GLU A 272 4.42 5.29 7.27
N LEU A 273 3.71 4.65 6.33
CA LEU A 273 2.70 3.63 6.59
C LEU A 273 3.16 2.52 7.56
N PRO A 274 4.45 2.11 7.60
CA PRO A 274 4.94 1.17 8.60
C PRO A 274 4.80 1.61 10.07
N LEU A 275 4.63 2.91 10.35
CA LEU A 275 4.25 3.45 11.66
C LEU A 275 2.73 3.30 11.89
N HIS A 276 2.25 2.09 11.61
CA HIS A 276 0.84 1.74 11.51
C HIS A 276 0.04 1.91 12.81
N PRO A 277 0.59 1.62 14.01
CA PRO A 277 -0.12 1.89 15.26
C PRO A 277 -0.47 3.37 15.40
N SER A 278 0.48 4.27 15.09
CA SER A 278 0.25 5.72 15.14
C SER A 278 -0.90 6.13 14.20
N HIS A 279 -0.93 5.56 13.00
CA HIS A 279 -2.01 5.77 12.04
C HIS A 279 -3.37 5.32 12.59
N HIS A 280 -3.48 4.13 13.17
CA HIS A 280 -4.75 3.66 13.70
C HIS A 280 -5.21 4.35 14.99
N LEU A 281 -4.28 4.83 15.81
CA LEU A 281 -4.60 5.64 16.98
C LEU A 281 -5.21 6.98 16.59
N ARG A 282 -4.76 7.58 15.48
CA ARG A 282 -5.34 8.80 14.93
C ARG A 282 -5.17 8.88 13.40
N SER A 283 -6.15 8.33 12.67
CA SER A 283 -6.12 8.20 11.21
C SER A 283 -6.16 9.52 10.43
N SER A 284 -6.53 10.61 11.09
CA SER A 284 -6.48 11.97 10.52
C SER A 284 -5.08 12.59 10.52
N THR A 285 -4.10 11.95 11.17
CA THR A 285 -2.71 12.41 11.22
C THR A 285 -2.04 12.16 9.87
N SER A 286 -1.51 13.21 9.24
CA SER A 286 -0.73 13.06 8.01
C SER A 286 0.48 12.14 8.24
N TYR A 287 0.90 11.42 7.21
CA TYR A 287 2.02 10.50 7.31
C TYR A 287 3.32 11.09 7.87
N GLU A 288 3.67 12.33 7.52
CA GLU A 288 4.89 12.96 8.00
C GLU A 288 4.90 13.24 9.51
N ARG A 289 3.72 13.14 10.14
CA ARG A 289 3.53 13.40 11.56
C ARG A 289 3.36 12.13 12.40
N LEU A 290 3.43 10.95 11.79
CA LEU A 290 3.33 9.67 12.51
C LEU A 290 4.53 9.50 13.46
N THR A 291 4.26 8.88 14.61
CA THR A 291 5.24 8.65 15.68
C THR A 291 5.46 7.16 15.89
N VAL A 292 6.59 6.82 16.51
CA VAL A 292 6.87 5.42 16.90
C VAL A 292 6.12 5.05 18.18
N HIS A 293 5.79 3.77 18.31
CA HIS A 293 5.15 3.19 19.50
C HIS A 293 5.95 1.98 19.99
N ASP A 294 6.62 2.10 21.13
CA ASP A 294 7.47 1.04 21.69
C ASP A 294 6.64 -0.13 22.25
N GLU A 295 5.39 0.13 22.62
CA GLU A 295 4.41 -0.87 23.05
C GLU A 295 3.87 -1.74 21.89
N SER A 296 4.15 -1.36 20.63
CA SER A 296 3.73 -2.12 19.46
C SER A 296 4.74 -3.23 19.12
N PRO A 297 4.28 -4.46 18.84
CA PRO A 297 5.18 -5.50 18.37
C PRO A 297 5.82 -5.11 17.03
N GLN A 298 7.15 -5.28 16.94
CA GLN A 298 7.91 -4.93 15.74
C GLN A 298 7.94 -6.09 14.74
N LEU A 299 7.71 -5.82 13.45
CA LEU A 299 7.83 -6.81 12.39
C LEU A 299 9.25 -7.42 12.35
N PRO A 300 9.40 -8.72 12.02
CA PRO A 300 10.70 -9.37 11.89
C PRO A 300 11.62 -8.75 10.82
N ALA A 301 11.04 -8.16 9.78
CA ALA A 301 11.72 -7.47 8.69
C ALA A 301 10.88 -6.26 8.22
N GLY A 302 11.39 -5.47 7.28
CA GLY A 302 10.58 -4.44 6.63
C GLY A 302 9.65 -5.03 5.58
N TYR A 303 8.79 -4.20 5.00
CA TYR A 303 7.66 -4.65 4.19
C TYR A 303 8.12 -5.44 2.95
N TYR A 304 9.26 -5.05 2.37
CA TYR A 304 9.83 -5.73 1.22
C TYR A 304 10.38 -7.12 1.57
N GLY A 305 11.00 -7.28 2.74
CA GLY A 305 11.40 -8.59 3.25
C GLY A 305 10.20 -9.45 3.68
N MET A 306 9.22 -8.83 4.34
CA MET A 306 8.01 -9.50 4.79
C MET A 306 7.16 -10.04 3.63
N PHE A 307 7.24 -9.43 2.44
CA PHE A 307 6.58 -9.93 1.24
C PHE A 307 6.99 -11.38 0.95
N TRP A 308 8.29 -11.64 0.90
CA TRP A 308 8.82 -12.99 0.65
C TRP A 308 8.48 -13.98 1.76
N LEU A 309 8.53 -13.53 3.03
CA LEU A 309 8.16 -14.39 4.15
C LEU A 309 6.68 -14.78 4.09
N ALA A 310 5.79 -13.83 3.81
CA ALA A 310 4.35 -14.06 3.75
C ALA A 310 3.93 -15.07 2.67
N LEU A 311 4.69 -15.17 1.57
CA LEU A 311 4.51 -16.20 0.54
C LEU A 311 4.76 -17.62 1.04
N LEU A 312 5.36 -17.79 2.22
CA LEU A 312 5.60 -19.06 2.89
C LEU A 312 4.84 -19.10 4.23
N PRO A 313 3.50 -19.32 4.24
CA PRO A 313 2.67 -19.15 5.44
C PRO A 313 3.15 -19.89 6.71
N PRO A 314 3.66 -21.14 6.65
CA PRO A 314 4.17 -21.82 7.84
C PRO A 314 5.38 -21.12 8.44
N LEU A 315 6.29 -20.62 7.60
CA LEU A 315 7.48 -19.88 8.06
C LEU A 315 7.07 -18.51 8.61
N PHE A 316 6.22 -17.78 7.89
CA PHE A 316 5.68 -16.50 8.32
C PHE A 316 5.01 -16.61 9.68
N GLY A 317 4.07 -17.54 9.85
CA GLY A 317 3.32 -17.69 11.09
C GLY A 317 4.22 -18.02 12.28
N LYS A 318 5.22 -18.89 12.09
CA LYS A 318 6.22 -19.21 13.11
C LYS A 318 7.03 -17.97 13.54
N LEU A 319 7.54 -17.20 12.57
CA LEU A 319 8.36 -16.01 12.85
C LEU A 319 7.55 -14.91 13.54
N MET A 320 6.33 -14.65 13.07
CA MET A 320 5.44 -13.65 13.67
C MET A 320 5.10 -14.04 15.13
N LEU A 321 4.78 -15.31 15.39
CA LEU A 321 4.46 -15.76 16.75
C LEU A 321 5.67 -15.64 17.68
N GLN A 322 6.86 -16.05 17.23
CA GLN A 322 8.10 -15.92 18.01
C GLN A 322 8.40 -14.46 18.34
N LYS A 323 8.25 -13.57 17.35
CA LYS A 323 8.50 -12.14 17.53
C LYS A 323 7.50 -11.50 18.51
N HIS A 324 6.23 -11.87 18.43
CA HIS A 324 5.21 -11.41 19.38
C HIS A 324 5.48 -11.90 20.81
N GLN A 325 5.88 -13.16 20.98
CA GLN A 325 6.21 -13.70 22.29
C GLN A 325 7.40 -12.96 22.92
N SER A 326 8.43 -12.63 22.13
CA SER A 326 9.57 -11.84 22.62
C SER A 326 9.21 -10.43 23.06
N SER A 327 8.25 -9.77 22.41
CA SER A 327 7.84 -8.41 22.77
C SER A 327 6.96 -8.33 24.02
N VAL A 328 6.33 -9.43 24.42
CA VAL A 328 5.49 -9.48 25.64
C VAL A 328 6.32 -9.89 26.87
N SER A 329 7.50 -10.48 26.66
CA SER A 329 8.39 -10.94 27.73
C SER A 329 9.41 -9.89 28.21
N GLU A 330 9.55 -8.77 27.49
CA GLU A 330 10.41 -7.62 27.85
C GLU A 330 9.64 -6.59 28.68
#